data_AF-A0A949LAZ0-F1
#
_entry.id   AF-A0A949LAZ0-F1
#
_cell.length_a   1.000
_cell.length_b   1.000
_cell.length_c   1.000
_cell.angle_alpha   90.00
_cell.angle_beta   90.00
_cell.angle_gamma   90.00
#
_symmetry.space_group_name_H-M   'P 1'
#
loop_
_entity.id
_entity.type
_entity.pdbx_description
1 polymer ?
#
loop_
_entity_poly.entity_id
_entity_poly.type
_entity_poly.pdbx_seq_one_letter_code
_entity_poly.pdbx_strand_id
1 'polypeptide(L)'
;MRKQRKAFSYLQHIVVLESLLGSEWLFEEVISQAHKQTIQESTSSYSPSKSHSLSTLHAKRNAWLEMVKVKGTREARLSGGDHIYTWLYRNDRNWLKRINRKHRKATRSENRRVNWHERDKHILQRLEAIKQNRANKLDSPRRSKNWYSAQAGCQHMSRKMDKLPLSAAFLENNSEDVANYQIRRIIRVMQAYDAPLAELPYWELLRLSGLSEQRMKKRTRQFLQHLGWSV
;
A
#
# COMPACT_ATOMS: atom_id res chain seq x y z
N MET A 1 -0.35 24.99 5.00
CA MET A 1 -1.79 24.84 4.68
C MET A 1 -2.10 23.40 4.28
N ARG A 2 -3.14 22.80 4.89
CA ARG A 2 -3.54 21.39 4.76
C ARG A 2 -3.90 21.03 3.31
N LYS A 3 -3.32 19.94 2.79
CA LYS A 3 -3.86 19.21 1.62
C LYS A 3 -5.24 18.67 1.98
N GLN A 4 -6.30 19.36 1.57
CA GLN A 4 -7.63 18.75 1.53
C GLN A 4 -7.63 17.69 0.43
N ARG A 5 -7.52 16.42 0.81
CA ARG A 5 -8.16 15.34 0.06
C ARG A 5 -9.59 15.24 0.58
N LYS A 6 -10.44 16.21 0.24
CA LYS A 6 -11.87 15.96 0.28
C LYS A 6 -12.17 15.17 -0.98
N ALA A 7 -12.70 13.96 -0.83
CA ALA A 7 -13.48 13.39 -1.91
C ALA A 7 -14.54 14.44 -2.22
N PHE A 8 -14.53 14.98 -3.45
CA PHE A 8 -15.59 15.86 -3.88
C PHE A 8 -16.90 15.10 -3.65
N SER A 9 -17.82 15.72 -2.89
CA SER A 9 -19.10 15.09 -2.64
C SER A 9 -19.79 14.92 -3.99
N TYR A 10 -20.36 13.75 -4.26
CA TYR A 10 -21.12 13.52 -5.51
C TYR A 10 -22.20 14.59 -5.71
N LEU A 11 -22.74 15.15 -4.62
CA LEU A 11 -23.67 16.29 -4.65
C LEU A 11 -23.06 17.55 -5.27
N GLN A 12 -21.77 17.84 -5.01
CA GLN A 12 -21.10 19.00 -5.61
C GLN A 12 -20.95 18.83 -7.12
N HIS A 13 -20.67 17.61 -7.59
CA HIS A 13 -20.63 17.32 -9.01
C HIS A 13 -22.01 17.46 -9.67
N ILE A 14 -23.07 16.99 -9.01
CA ILE A 14 -24.47 17.15 -9.48
C ILE A 14 -24.84 18.62 -9.61
N VAL A 15 -24.59 19.44 -8.58
CA VAL A 15 -24.91 20.88 -8.60
C VAL A 15 -24.17 21.61 -9.72
N VAL A 16 -22.90 21.27 -9.96
CA VAL A 16 -22.13 21.86 -11.05
C VAL A 16 -22.69 21.45 -12.41
N LEU A 17 -23.07 20.19 -12.59
CA LEU A 17 -23.67 19.71 -13.84
C LEU A 17 -25.01 20.39 -14.10
N GLU A 18 -25.86 20.49 -13.08
CA GLU A 18 -27.15 21.17 -13.17
C GLU A 18 -27.01 22.66 -13.48
N SER A 19 -26.03 23.35 -12.89
CA SER A 19 -25.77 24.76 -13.20
C SER A 19 -25.30 25.01 -14.64
N LEU A 20 -24.61 24.03 -15.24
CA LEU A 20 -24.01 24.16 -16.56
C LEU A 20 -24.93 23.65 -17.68
N LEU A 21 -25.73 22.62 -17.39
CA LEU A 21 -26.54 21.90 -18.37
C LEU A 21 -28.06 22.13 -18.17
N GLY A 22 -28.46 22.84 -17.12
CA GLY A 22 -29.85 23.02 -16.73
C GLY A 22 -30.38 21.84 -15.92
N SER A 23 -31.70 21.76 -15.71
CA SER A 23 -32.34 20.74 -14.87
C SER A 23 -32.65 19.41 -15.58
N GLU A 24 -32.48 19.33 -16.91
CA GLU A 24 -32.92 18.19 -17.73
C GLU A 24 -31.76 17.34 -18.26
N TRP A 25 -30.62 17.30 -17.57
CA TRP A 25 -29.49 16.45 -17.97
C TRP A 25 -29.60 15.04 -17.40
N LEU A 26 -29.11 14.06 -18.17
CA LEU A 26 -28.99 12.68 -17.72
C LEU A 26 -27.51 12.29 -17.56
N PHE A 27 -27.21 11.51 -16.52
CA PHE A 27 -25.85 11.03 -16.24
C PHE A 27 -25.23 10.28 -17.43
N GLU A 28 -26.04 9.49 -18.12
CA GLU A 28 -25.61 8.67 -19.25
C GLU A 28 -25.12 9.52 -20.43
N GLU A 29 -25.77 10.65 -20.67
CA GLU A 29 -25.43 11.60 -21.73
C GLU A 29 -24.13 12.33 -21.40
N VAL A 30 -24.01 12.81 -20.16
CA VAL A 30 -22.81 13.51 -19.68
C VAL A 30 -21.58 12.61 -19.75
N ILE A 31 -21.69 11.35 -19.29
CA ILE A 31 -20.59 10.38 -19.33
C ILE A 31 -20.26 10.03 -20.79
N SER A 32 -21.27 9.84 -21.64
CA SER A 32 -21.06 9.56 -23.06
C SER A 32 -20.37 10.71 -23.79
N GLN A 33 -20.73 11.96 -23.48
CA GLN A 33 -20.05 13.14 -24.01
C GLN A 33 -18.62 13.25 -23.50
N ALA A 34 -18.39 13.01 -22.20
CA ALA A 34 -17.05 13.03 -21.61
C ALA A 34 -16.13 11.97 -22.25
N HIS A 35 -16.64 10.78 -22.53
CA HIS A 35 -15.88 9.74 -23.25
C HIS A 35 -15.60 10.10 -24.71
N LYS A 36 -16.51 10.84 -25.38
CA LYS A 36 -16.32 11.33 -26.76
C LYS A 36 -15.33 12.50 -26.85
N GLN A 37 -15.09 13.21 -25.74
CA GLN A 37 -14.04 14.22 -25.67
C GLN A 37 -12.68 13.52 -25.68
N THR A 38 -12.16 13.30 -26.89
CA THR A 38 -10.74 13.03 -27.06
C THR A 38 -10.01 14.26 -26.57
N ILE A 39 -9.23 14.12 -25.50
CA ILE A 39 -8.20 15.10 -25.16
C ILE A 39 -7.29 15.10 -26.37
N GLN A 40 -7.49 16.05 -27.29
CA GLN A 40 -6.41 16.44 -28.16
C GLN A 40 -5.32 16.84 -27.18
N GLU A 41 -4.24 16.06 -27.12
CA GLU A 41 -3.01 16.54 -26.55
C GLU A 41 -2.71 17.80 -27.34
N SER A 42 -3.12 18.95 -26.81
CA SER A 42 -2.65 20.23 -27.27
C SER A 42 -1.17 20.18 -26.95
N THR A 43 -0.39 19.64 -27.88
CA THR A 43 0.95 20.13 -28.08
C THR A 43 0.71 21.59 -28.38
N SER A 44 0.72 22.41 -27.32
CA SER A 44 0.95 23.83 -27.48
C SER A 44 2.24 23.89 -28.28
N SER A 45 2.09 24.02 -29.60
CA SER A 45 3.13 24.34 -30.53
C SER A 45 3.43 25.79 -30.20
N TYR A 46 4.21 25.97 -29.14
CA TYR A 46 4.80 27.23 -28.80
C TYR A 46 5.61 27.65 -30.02
N SER A 47 5.06 28.59 -30.78
CA SER A 47 5.77 29.22 -31.88
C SER A 47 6.93 29.99 -31.25
N PRO A 48 8.19 29.69 -31.61
CA PRO A 48 9.33 30.41 -31.04
C PRO A 48 9.24 31.86 -31.47
N SER A 49 8.84 32.73 -30.55
CA SER A 49 9.00 34.17 -30.71
C SER A 49 10.50 34.47 -30.69
N LYS A 50 11.00 34.95 -31.83
CA LYS A 50 12.33 35.52 -32.13
C LYS A 50 13.39 34.53 -32.61
N SER A 51 13.87 34.80 -33.82
CA SER A 51 15.08 34.23 -34.43
C SER A 51 16.29 34.50 -33.54
N HIS A 52 16.59 33.59 -32.61
CA HIS A 52 17.88 33.57 -31.93
C HIS A 52 18.96 33.10 -32.91
N SER A 53 20.15 33.70 -32.85
CA SER A 53 21.28 33.24 -33.65
C SER A 53 21.56 31.76 -33.37
N LEU A 54 21.84 31.01 -34.44
CA LEU A 54 22.19 29.59 -34.36
C LEU A 54 23.35 29.37 -33.38
N SER A 55 24.27 30.32 -33.27
CA SER A 55 25.39 30.28 -32.31
C SER A 55 24.93 30.25 -30.85
N THR A 56 23.92 31.05 -30.50
CA THR A 56 23.36 31.07 -29.14
C THR A 56 22.68 29.75 -28.80
N LEU A 57 21.95 29.16 -29.74
CA LEU A 57 21.33 27.85 -29.57
C LEU A 57 22.38 26.76 -29.34
N HIS A 58 23.43 26.72 -30.17
CA HIS A 58 24.52 25.75 -30.02
C HIS A 58 25.27 25.92 -28.70
N ALA A 59 25.55 27.16 -28.28
CA ALA A 59 26.18 27.43 -27.00
C ALA A 59 25.35 26.91 -25.81
N LYS A 60 24.03 27.13 -25.82
CA LYS A 60 23.12 26.63 -24.78
C LYS A 60 23.01 25.10 -24.79
N ARG A 61 22.97 24.48 -25.98
CA ARG A 61 22.98 23.01 -26.14
C ARG A 61 24.26 22.41 -25.55
N ASN A 62 25.42 22.96 -25.89
CA ASN A 62 26.71 22.46 -25.41
C ASN A 62 26.84 22.61 -23.90
N ALA A 63 26.53 23.78 -23.36
CA ALA A 63 26.55 24.01 -21.92
C ALA A 63 25.63 23.03 -21.16
N TRP A 64 24.42 22.78 -21.69
CA TRP A 64 23.51 21.79 -21.10
C TRP A 64 24.06 20.35 -21.18
N LEU A 65 24.61 19.96 -22.32
CA LEU A 65 25.19 18.63 -22.52
C LEU A 65 26.33 18.35 -21.53
N GLU A 66 27.24 19.30 -21.34
CA GLU A 66 28.38 19.13 -20.44
C GLU A 66 27.92 18.92 -18.99
N MET A 67 26.94 19.71 -18.52
CA MET A 67 26.38 19.52 -17.18
C MET A 67 25.68 18.17 -17.01
N VAL A 68 24.91 17.76 -18.02
CA VAL A 68 24.06 16.57 -17.95
C VAL A 68 24.85 15.28 -18.12
N LYS A 69 25.94 15.27 -18.91
CA LYS A 69 26.86 14.13 -19.00
C LYS A 69 27.48 13.80 -17.64
N VAL A 70 27.94 14.83 -16.91
CA VAL A 70 28.59 14.66 -15.60
C VAL A 70 27.58 14.34 -14.52
N LYS A 71 26.60 15.22 -14.30
CA LYS A 71 25.74 15.19 -13.10
C LYS A 71 24.42 14.42 -13.30
N GLY A 72 23.99 14.23 -14.55
CA GLY A 72 22.64 13.76 -14.87
C GLY A 72 21.61 14.88 -14.80
N THR A 73 20.46 14.67 -15.45
CA THR A 73 19.47 15.74 -15.69
C THR A 73 18.96 16.47 -14.45
N ARG A 74 18.62 15.73 -13.39
CA ARG A 74 18.09 16.33 -12.14
C ARG A 74 19.13 17.19 -11.46
N GLU A 75 20.33 16.65 -11.28
CA GLU A 75 21.40 17.31 -10.55
C GLU A 75 21.98 18.50 -11.34
N ALA A 76 22.04 18.39 -12.68
CA ALA A 76 22.41 19.50 -13.55
C ALA A 76 21.47 20.71 -13.38
N ARG A 77 20.15 20.49 -13.21
CA ARG A 77 19.21 21.57 -12.90
C ARG A 77 19.47 22.20 -11.54
N LEU A 78 19.61 21.37 -10.50
CA LEU A 78 19.81 21.83 -9.12
C LEU A 78 21.15 22.57 -8.93
N SER A 79 22.18 22.16 -9.68
CA SER A 79 23.52 22.78 -9.67
C SER A 79 23.63 24.06 -10.52
N GLY A 80 22.54 24.83 -10.69
CA GLY A 80 22.55 26.11 -11.42
C GLY A 80 22.27 26.04 -12.92
N GLY A 81 22.01 24.85 -13.48
CA GLY A 81 21.66 24.68 -14.91
C GLY A 81 20.20 25.01 -15.25
N ASP A 82 19.39 25.42 -14.27
CA ASP A 82 17.95 25.64 -14.45
C ASP A 82 17.62 26.74 -15.47
N HIS A 83 18.44 27.78 -15.56
CA HIS A 83 18.27 28.85 -16.54
C HIS A 83 18.51 28.36 -17.98
N ILE A 84 19.50 27.48 -18.19
CA ILE A 84 19.80 26.84 -19.49
C ILE A 84 18.67 25.90 -19.88
N TYR A 85 18.22 25.08 -18.93
CA TYR A 85 17.08 24.20 -19.11
C TYR A 85 15.84 24.98 -19.55
N THR A 86 15.52 26.08 -18.84
CA THR A 86 14.33 26.89 -19.11
C THR A 86 14.42 27.55 -20.48
N TRP A 87 15.59 28.05 -20.85
CA TRP A 87 15.82 28.62 -22.18
C TRP A 87 15.67 27.57 -23.28
N LEU A 88 16.28 26.39 -23.13
CA LEU A 88 16.16 25.29 -24.11
C LEU A 88 14.76 24.70 -24.17
N TYR A 89 14.01 24.72 -23.06
CA TYR A 89 12.64 24.24 -23.04
C TYR A 89 11.72 25.12 -23.90
N ARG A 90 11.98 26.44 -23.93
CA ARG A 90 11.23 27.41 -24.74
C ARG A 90 11.67 27.41 -26.20
N ASN A 91 12.97 27.27 -26.46
CA ASN A 91 13.54 27.48 -27.80
C ASN A 91 13.87 26.18 -28.55
N ASP A 92 13.99 25.05 -27.86
CA ASP A 92 14.40 23.77 -28.47
C ASP A 92 13.97 22.55 -27.64
N ARG A 93 12.67 22.47 -27.42
CA ARG A 93 12.03 21.52 -26.50
C ARG A 93 12.29 20.05 -26.90
N ASN A 94 12.25 19.75 -28.20
CA ASN A 94 12.36 18.38 -28.70
C ASN A 94 13.77 17.82 -28.50
N TRP A 95 14.80 18.63 -28.82
CA TRP A 95 16.18 18.26 -28.52
C TRP A 95 16.39 18.08 -27.01
N LEU A 96 15.89 19.00 -26.19
CA LEU A 96 16.04 18.94 -24.73
C LEU A 96 15.41 17.67 -24.15
N LYS A 97 14.19 17.32 -24.57
CA LYS A 97 13.51 16.08 -24.15
C LYS A 97 14.32 14.84 -24.52
N ARG A 98 14.86 14.77 -25.73
CA ARG A 98 15.68 13.65 -26.22
C ARG A 98 16.95 13.48 -25.40
N ILE A 99 17.70 14.57 -25.17
CA ILE A 99 18.93 14.54 -24.36
C ILE A 99 18.62 14.17 -22.92
N ASN A 100 17.57 14.75 -22.34
CA ASN A 100 17.23 14.47 -20.95
C ASN A 100 16.81 13.01 -20.73
N ARG A 101 16.13 12.40 -21.71
CA ARG A 101 15.80 10.98 -21.66
C ARG A 101 17.07 10.12 -21.67
N LYS A 102 18.05 10.46 -22.53
CA LYS A 102 19.32 9.74 -22.65
C LYS A 102 20.15 9.78 -21.37
N HIS A 103 20.17 10.91 -20.67
CA HIS A 103 21.02 11.13 -19.49
C HIS A 103 20.24 11.15 -18.17
N ARG A 104 19.06 10.52 -18.15
CA ARG A 104 18.27 10.38 -16.93
C ARG A 104 18.95 9.38 -16.01
N LYS A 105 19.59 9.87 -14.94
CA LYS A 105 20.05 9.02 -13.83
C LYS A 105 18.86 8.69 -12.93
N ALA A 106 18.70 7.42 -12.57
CA ALA A 106 17.70 7.01 -11.59
C ALA A 106 18.13 7.51 -10.21
N THR A 107 17.48 8.56 -9.70
CA THR A 107 17.71 8.98 -8.32
C THR A 107 16.94 8.05 -7.39
N ARG A 108 17.51 6.87 -7.08
CA ARG A 108 17.06 6.12 -5.90
C ARG A 108 17.70 6.79 -4.69
N SER A 109 17.00 7.72 -4.06
CA SER A 109 17.40 8.20 -2.75
C SER A 109 17.19 7.06 -1.76
N GLU A 110 18.26 6.42 -1.31
CA GLU A 110 18.19 5.52 -0.16
C GLU A 110 17.81 6.35 1.07
N ASN A 111 16.60 6.13 1.58
CA ASN A 111 16.16 6.79 2.81
C ASN A 111 16.84 6.14 4.02
N ARG A 112 17.97 6.72 4.44
CA ARG A 112 18.78 6.27 5.58
C ARG A 112 18.29 6.79 6.94
N ARG A 113 17.16 7.49 7.01
CA ARG A 113 16.63 8.05 8.28
C ARG A 113 16.21 6.98 9.30
N VAL A 114 16.02 5.74 8.85
CA VAL A 114 15.53 4.64 9.69
C VAL A 114 16.53 3.49 9.63
N ASN A 115 17.13 3.15 10.77
CA ASN A 115 17.83 1.90 10.95
C ASN A 115 16.80 0.76 11.03
N TRP A 116 16.60 0.08 9.90
CA TRP A 116 15.60 -0.98 9.80
C TRP A 116 15.96 -2.21 10.65
N HIS A 117 17.25 -2.50 10.82
CA HIS A 117 17.72 -3.64 11.61
C HIS A 117 17.41 -3.47 13.09
N GLU A 118 17.77 -2.31 13.67
CA GLU A 118 17.42 -2.01 15.07
C GLU A 118 15.91 -1.95 15.28
N ARG A 119 15.18 -1.36 14.32
CA ARG A 119 13.72 -1.31 14.38
C ARG A 119 13.12 -2.71 14.38
N ASP A 120 13.64 -3.62 13.57
CA ASP A 120 13.16 -5.01 13.49
C ASP A 120 13.36 -5.72 14.83
N LYS A 121 14.55 -5.61 15.44
CA LYS A 121 14.83 -6.16 16.77
C LYS A 121 13.85 -5.66 17.83
N HIS A 122 13.58 -4.35 17.87
CA HIS A 122 12.64 -3.78 18.83
C HIS A 122 11.21 -4.26 18.62
N ILE A 123 10.79 -4.45 17.37
CA ILE A 123 9.47 -4.99 17.07
C ILE A 123 9.38 -6.45 17.50
N LEU A 124 10.40 -7.26 17.19
CA LEU A 124 10.47 -8.65 17.62
C LEU A 124 10.32 -8.79 19.14
N GLN A 125 11.06 -8.00 19.92
CA GLN A 125 10.96 -8.01 21.38
C GLN A 125 9.53 -7.73 21.88
N ARG A 126 8.83 -6.77 21.26
CA ARG A 126 7.42 -6.50 21.60
C ARG A 126 6.52 -7.67 21.23
N LEU A 127 6.72 -8.28 20.06
CA LEU A 127 5.94 -9.42 19.60
C LEU A 127 6.12 -10.65 20.52
N GLU A 128 7.34 -10.92 20.96
CA GLU A 128 7.65 -11.98 21.91
C GLU A 128 7.00 -11.73 23.26
N ALA A 129 7.09 -10.51 23.80
CA ALA A 129 6.42 -10.13 25.04
C ALA A 129 4.89 -10.31 24.94
N ILE A 130 4.29 -9.92 23.81
CA ILE A 130 2.85 -10.14 23.56
C ILE A 130 2.51 -11.63 23.56
N LYS A 131 3.33 -12.48 22.93
CA LYS A 131 3.13 -13.93 22.91
C LYS A 131 3.20 -14.52 24.33
N GLN A 132 4.23 -14.16 25.10
CA GLN A 132 4.40 -14.63 26.48
C GLN A 132 3.22 -14.23 27.37
N ASN A 133 2.84 -12.94 27.33
CA ASN A 133 1.71 -12.41 28.11
C ASN A 133 0.36 -13.06 27.78
N ARG A 134 0.28 -13.76 26.65
CA ARG A 134 -0.94 -14.40 26.16
C ARG A 134 -0.83 -15.91 26.14
N ALA A 135 0.29 -16.52 26.53
CA ALA A 135 0.50 -17.98 26.42
C ALA A 135 -0.67 -18.78 27.02
N ASN A 136 -1.14 -18.40 28.20
CA ASN A 136 -2.20 -19.12 28.93
C ASN A 136 -3.62 -18.57 28.69
N LYS A 137 -3.78 -17.52 27.88
CA LYS A 137 -5.08 -16.85 27.67
C LYS A 137 -5.81 -17.41 26.46
N LEU A 138 -6.43 -18.58 26.62
CA LEU A 138 -7.20 -19.23 25.55
C LEU A 138 -8.46 -18.45 25.17
N ASP A 139 -8.99 -17.65 26.09
CA ASP A 139 -10.10 -16.73 25.80
C ASP A 139 -9.58 -15.41 25.20
N SER A 140 -9.20 -15.46 23.94
CA SER A 140 -8.78 -14.28 23.19
C SER A 140 -9.16 -14.38 21.71
N PRO A 141 -9.32 -13.24 21.02
CA PRO A 141 -9.50 -13.23 19.57
C PRO A 141 -8.39 -13.99 18.85
N ARG A 142 -8.60 -14.30 17.57
CA ARG A 142 -7.58 -14.94 16.73
C ARG A 142 -6.29 -14.12 16.71
N ARG A 143 -5.18 -14.76 17.04
CA ARG A 143 -3.84 -14.15 17.06
C ARG A 143 -3.22 -14.15 15.66
N SER A 144 -3.88 -13.46 14.73
CA SER A 144 -3.40 -13.32 13.34
C SER A 144 -2.24 -12.32 13.22
N LYS A 145 -1.58 -12.27 12.06
CA LYS A 145 -0.53 -11.28 11.75
C LYS A 145 -0.99 -9.84 12.03
N ASN A 146 -2.22 -9.52 11.64
CA ASN A 146 -2.81 -8.20 11.87
C ASN A 146 -3.08 -7.94 13.35
N TRP A 147 -3.52 -8.96 14.09
CA TRP A 147 -3.74 -8.85 15.53
C TRP A 147 -2.42 -8.57 16.25
N TYR A 148 -1.37 -9.34 15.99
CA TYR A 148 -0.03 -9.11 16.56
C TYR A 148 0.49 -7.71 16.20
N SER A 149 0.35 -7.30 14.94
CA SER A 149 0.79 -5.97 14.48
C SER A 149 0.04 -4.83 15.19
N ALA A 150 -1.27 -5.01 15.47
CA ALA A 150 -2.05 -4.06 16.23
C ALA A 150 -1.61 -4.01 17.70
N GLN A 151 -1.43 -5.17 18.35
CA GLN A 151 -0.96 -5.25 19.74
C GLN A 151 0.44 -4.65 19.92
N ALA A 152 1.33 -4.80 18.94
CA ALA A 152 2.68 -4.23 18.99
C ALA A 152 2.75 -2.73 18.64
N GLY A 153 1.61 -2.10 18.29
CA GLY A 153 1.57 -0.71 17.83
C GLY A 153 2.23 -0.49 16.46
N CYS A 154 2.33 -1.53 15.63
CA CYS A 154 3.12 -1.56 14.40
C CYS A 154 2.28 -1.96 13.18
N GLN A 155 1.06 -1.42 13.02
CA GLN A 155 0.12 -1.80 11.95
C GLN A 155 0.65 -1.59 10.53
N HIS A 156 1.52 -0.59 10.33
CA HIS A 156 2.12 -0.29 9.02
C HIS A 156 3.21 -1.29 8.58
N MET A 157 3.60 -2.21 9.48
CA MET A 157 4.66 -3.18 9.26
C MET A 157 4.40 -4.10 8.05
N SER A 158 3.14 -4.44 7.78
CA SER A 158 2.74 -5.31 6.66
C SER A 158 3.26 -4.82 5.30
N ARG A 159 3.44 -3.50 5.14
CA ARG A 159 3.95 -2.88 3.90
C ARG A 159 5.48 -2.84 3.82
N LYS A 160 6.18 -3.32 4.85
CA LYS A 160 7.63 -3.22 5.04
C LYS A 160 8.24 -4.53 5.49
N MET A 161 7.57 -5.67 5.24
CA MET A 161 8.05 -6.99 5.68
C MET A 161 9.41 -7.34 5.08
N ASP A 162 9.70 -6.91 3.84
CA ASP A 162 11.01 -7.08 3.20
C ASP A 162 12.17 -6.43 3.98
N LYS A 163 11.87 -5.46 4.85
CA LYS A 163 12.86 -4.76 5.68
C LYS A 163 12.87 -5.24 7.14
N LEU A 164 12.00 -6.17 7.49
CA LEU A 164 11.76 -6.63 8.85
C LEU A 164 11.74 -8.17 8.90
N PRO A 165 12.83 -8.83 8.46
CA PRO A 165 12.88 -10.29 8.31
C PRO A 165 12.66 -11.03 9.63
N LEU A 166 13.14 -10.52 10.76
CA LEU A 166 12.99 -11.17 12.07
C LEU A 166 11.53 -11.14 12.51
N SER A 167 10.89 -9.97 12.45
CA SER A 167 9.47 -9.83 12.78
C SER A 167 8.59 -10.61 11.81
N ALA A 168 8.95 -10.66 10.52
CA ALA A 168 8.23 -11.45 9.52
C ALA A 168 8.28 -12.95 9.84
N ALA A 169 9.46 -13.50 10.14
CA ALA A 169 9.63 -14.90 10.53
C ALA A 169 8.85 -15.23 11.82
N PHE A 170 8.89 -14.35 12.82
CA PHE A 170 8.08 -14.50 14.02
C PHE A 170 6.59 -14.61 13.67
N LEU A 171 6.08 -13.68 12.85
CA LEU A 171 4.67 -13.66 12.50
C LEU A 171 4.23 -14.89 11.70
N GLU A 172 5.10 -15.43 10.83
CA GLU A 172 4.81 -16.66 10.11
C GLU A 172 4.63 -17.84 11.07
N ASN A 173 5.54 -17.99 12.02
CA ASN A 173 5.56 -19.13 12.94
C ASN A 173 4.53 -19.05 14.06
N ASN A 174 4.10 -17.85 14.44
CA ASN A 174 3.28 -17.63 15.63
C ASN A 174 1.85 -17.16 15.34
N SER A 175 1.55 -16.76 14.10
CA SER A 175 0.20 -16.33 13.77
C SER A 175 -0.74 -17.50 13.59
N GLU A 176 -1.91 -17.38 14.19
CA GLU A 176 -2.98 -18.37 14.01
C GLU A 176 -3.66 -18.19 12.65
N ASP A 177 -3.71 -19.28 11.90
CA ASP A 177 -4.67 -19.41 10.80
C ASP A 177 -6.09 -19.62 11.35
N VAL A 178 -7.07 -19.77 10.46
CA VAL A 178 -8.47 -19.98 10.87
C VAL A 178 -8.63 -21.32 11.61
N ALA A 179 -7.97 -22.38 11.13
CA ALA A 179 -8.16 -23.72 11.68
C ALA A 179 -7.59 -23.85 13.10
N ASN A 180 -6.37 -23.36 13.33
CA ASN A 180 -5.72 -23.33 14.64
C ASN A 180 -6.55 -22.51 15.64
N TYR A 181 -7.16 -21.41 15.20
CA TYR A 181 -8.07 -20.64 16.06
C TYR A 181 -9.36 -21.39 16.40
N GLN A 182 -9.93 -22.15 15.45
CA GLN A 182 -11.07 -23.02 15.73
C GLN A 182 -10.70 -24.12 16.72
N ILE A 183 -9.55 -24.77 16.53
CA ILE A 183 -9.01 -25.81 17.43
C ILE A 183 -8.77 -25.24 18.83
N ARG A 184 -8.15 -24.06 18.96
CA ARG A 184 -7.95 -23.42 20.28
C ARG A 184 -9.27 -23.17 21.01
N ARG A 185 -10.33 -22.78 20.31
CA ARG A 185 -11.66 -22.57 20.92
C ARG A 185 -12.30 -23.88 21.38
N ILE A 186 -12.15 -24.95 20.61
CA ILE A 186 -12.56 -26.31 21.01
C ILE A 186 -11.81 -26.74 22.27
N ILE A 187 -10.48 -26.63 22.27
CA ILE A 187 -9.64 -26.96 23.43
C ILE A 187 -10.06 -26.14 24.66
N ARG A 188 -10.34 -24.84 24.50
CA ARG A 188 -10.83 -24.00 25.60
C ARG A 188 -12.12 -24.56 26.21
N VAL A 189 -13.09 -25.00 25.39
CA VAL A 189 -14.33 -25.59 25.88
C VAL A 189 -14.05 -26.90 26.61
N MET A 190 -13.24 -27.77 26.02
CA MET A 190 -12.89 -29.05 26.63
C MET A 190 -12.18 -28.88 27.99
N GLN A 191 -11.33 -27.86 28.13
CA GLN A 191 -10.64 -27.56 29.39
C GLN A 191 -11.52 -26.92 30.44
N ALA A 192 -12.58 -26.23 30.04
CA ALA A 192 -13.51 -25.56 30.94
C ALA A 192 -14.78 -26.38 31.21
N TYR A 193 -14.85 -27.62 30.70
CA TYR A 193 -16.01 -28.48 30.89
C TYR A 193 -15.90 -29.23 32.21
N ASP A 194 -16.94 -29.13 33.04
CA ASP A 194 -16.91 -29.59 34.44
C ASP A 194 -17.19 -31.10 34.59
N ALA A 195 -17.68 -31.76 33.54
CA ALA A 195 -17.99 -33.19 33.53
C ALA A 195 -17.02 -33.98 32.63
N PRO A 196 -17.02 -35.33 32.67
CA PRO A 196 -16.21 -36.12 31.74
C PRO A 196 -16.50 -35.76 30.28
N LEU A 197 -15.46 -35.59 29.47
CA LEU A 197 -15.60 -35.23 28.05
C LEU A 197 -16.43 -36.25 27.24
N ALA A 198 -16.56 -37.49 27.72
CA ALA A 198 -17.42 -38.51 27.11
C ALA A 198 -18.92 -38.17 27.18
N GLU A 199 -19.32 -37.32 28.13
CA GLU A 199 -20.71 -36.89 28.30
C GLU A 199 -21.03 -35.62 27.51
N LEU A 200 -20.01 -34.90 27.02
CA LEU A 200 -20.20 -33.70 26.23
C LEU A 200 -20.80 -34.09 24.87
N PRO A 201 -21.98 -33.57 24.47
CA PRO A 201 -22.51 -33.83 23.14
C PRO A 201 -21.79 -33.00 22.07
N TYR A 202 -21.69 -33.52 20.85
CA TYR A 202 -20.99 -32.84 19.75
C TYR A 202 -21.56 -31.45 19.44
N TRP A 203 -22.89 -31.35 19.37
CA TRP A 203 -23.59 -30.10 19.10
C TRP A 203 -23.31 -29.04 20.19
N GLU A 204 -23.16 -29.47 21.45
CA GLU A 204 -22.87 -28.59 22.57
C GLU A 204 -21.43 -28.08 22.51
N LEU A 205 -20.47 -28.96 22.19
CA LEU A 205 -19.09 -28.59 21.94
C LEU A 205 -18.99 -27.49 20.88
N LEU A 206 -19.71 -27.64 19.74
CA LEU A 206 -19.73 -26.63 18.68
C LEU A 206 -20.33 -25.31 19.16
N ARG A 207 -21.48 -25.37 19.84
CA ARG A 207 -22.19 -24.20 20.39
C ARG A 207 -21.28 -23.40 21.32
N LEU A 208 -20.69 -24.06 22.32
CA LEU A 208 -19.80 -23.44 23.31
C LEU A 208 -18.49 -22.92 22.68
N SER A 209 -18.05 -23.55 21.59
CA SER A 209 -16.86 -23.11 20.83
C SER A 209 -17.16 -21.93 19.88
N GLY A 210 -18.43 -21.58 19.69
CA GLY A 210 -18.86 -20.61 18.68
C GLY A 210 -18.50 -21.05 17.26
N LEU A 211 -18.72 -22.34 16.97
CA LEU A 211 -18.46 -22.97 15.68
C LEU A 211 -19.76 -23.46 15.03
N SER A 212 -19.71 -23.59 13.72
CA SER A 212 -20.74 -24.21 12.89
C SER A 212 -20.06 -25.14 11.90
N GLU A 213 -20.75 -26.22 11.51
CA GLU A 213 -20.19 -27.21 10.59
C GLU A 213 -19.80 -26.61 9.24
N GLN A 214 -20.60 -25.67 8.72
CA GLN A 214 -20.36 -25.03 7.42
C GLN A 214 -19.07 -24.22 7.42
N ARG A 215 -18.72 -23.58 8.55
CA ARG A 215 -17.53 -22.72 8.67
C ARG A 215 -16.30 -23.47 9.15
N MET A 216 -16.44 -24.74 9.52
CA MET A 216 -15.35 -25.57 10.02
C MET A 216 -14.31 -25.85 8.93
N LYS A 217 -13.03 -25.68 9.27
CA LYS A 217 -11.93 -25.98 8.36
C LYS A 217 -11.59 -27.46 8.40
N LYS A 218 -11.07 -27.99 7.28
CA LYS A 218 -10.68 -29.41 7.13
C LYS A 218 -9.78 -29.90 8.28
N ARG A 219 -8.75 -29.12 8.62
CA ARG A 219 -7.83 -29.46 9.72
C ARG A 219 -8.52 -29.52 11.09
N THR A 220 -9.53 -28.68 11.30
CA THR A 220 -10.36 -28.70 12.52
C THR A 220 -11.25 -29.95 12.57
N ARG A 221 -11.83 -30.37 11.43
CA ARG A 221 -12.59 -31.63 11.34
C ARG A 221 -11.70 -32.83 11.65
N GLN A 222 -10.53 -32.91 11.03
CA GLN A 222 -9.55 -33.98 11.27
C GLN A 222 -9.13 -34.05 12.75
N PHE A 223 -8.93 -32.89 13.39
CA PHE A 223 -8.64 -32.82 14.82
C PHE A 223 -9.76 -33.41 15.67
N LEU A 224 -11.03 -33.09 15.38
CA LEU A 224 -12.18 -33.63 16.09
C LEU A 224 -12.37 -35.15 15.82
N GLN A 225 -12.19 -35.59 14.58
CA GLN A 225 -12.26 -37.02 14.24
C GLN A 225 -11.19 -37.84 14.98
N HIS A 226 -9.98 -37.30 15.12
CA HIS A 226 -8.92 -37.94 15.91
C HIS A 226 -9.26 -38.05 17.40
N LEU A 227 -10.09 -37.15 17.92
CA LEU A 227 -10.62 -37.19 19.28
C LEU A 227 -11.87 -38.09 19.43
N GLY A 228 -12.30 -38.78 18.36
CA GLY A 228 -13.43 -39.72 18.40
C GLY A 228 -14.80 -39.11 18.11
N TRP A 229 -14.87 -37.83 17.70
CA TRP A 229 -16.12 -37.19 17.33
C TRP A 229 -16.54 -37.57 15.90
N SER A 230 -17.82 -37.87 15.70
CA SER A 230 -18.42 -38.04 14.37
C SER A 230 -18.64 -36.66 13.74
N VAL A 231 -17.80 -36.30 12.76
CA VAL A 231 -17.75 -34.97 12.09
C VAL A 231 -17.67 -35.10 10.58
#